data_AF-A0A3B4B3T6-F1
#
_entry.id   AF-A0A3B4B3T6-F1
#
_cell.length_a   1.000
_cell.length_b   1.000
_cell.length_c   1.000
_cell.angle_alpha   90.00
_cell.angle_beta   90.00
_cell.angle_gamma   90.00
#
_symmetry.space_group_name_H-M   'P 1'
#
loop_
_entity.id
_entity.type
_entity.pdbx_description
1 polymer ?
#
loop_
_entity_poly.entity_id
_entity_poly.type
_entity_poly.pdbx_seq_one_letter_code
_entity_poly.pdbx_strand_id
1 'polypeptide(L)'
;ENIDLKMIPELSKCSVLMRERSRVEETIYNMQRAGPGSLQVISDFDMTLTRFAYKGQRVPTTHSKYRSFKIKKLLNTYYPIEIDARLSTEEKLPLMVEWWTKVHELLIEQKIKKDMLAQAVKESRSMLRDGYKVFFDLLSEFQVPLLIFSAGIGDVLEEVIRQSQVFHPNVHIISNYMDFDHTVSIRASFKGQLIHTFNKREGALSHAAHLTELKGRPNVLLLGDSLGDLTMADGVMNAQNILTIGFLNDQVEERKESYVKSFDIVLVNDETLEIPNAILKNILKTQEHTHSL
;
A
#
# COMPACT_ATOMS: atom_id res chain seq x y z
N GLU A 1 4.63 36.35 3.90
CA GLU A 1 5.96 36.05 3.33
C GLU A 1 5.78 34.99 2.26
N ASN A 2 6.32 35.22 1.06
CA ASN A 2 6.21 34.28 -0.05
C ASN A 2 6.98 33.00 0.28
N ILE A 3 6.25 31.91 0.43
CA ILE A 3 6.76 30.57 0.74
C ILE A 3 7.42 30.04 -0.54
N ASP A 4 8.75 30.00 -0.57
CA ASP A 4 9.50 29.33 -1.63
C ASP A 4 9.47 27.82 -1.37
N LEU A 5 8.28 27.21 -1.46
CA LEU A 5 8.17 25.80 -1.77
C LEU A 5 8.88 25.62 -3.10
N LYS A 6 10.11 25.11 -3.09
CA LYS A 6 10.73 24.61 -4.31
C LYS A 6 9.71 23.68 -4.96
N MET A 7 9.16 24.14 -6.08
CA MET A 7 8.23 23.40 -6.92
C MET A 7 8.71 21.94 -6.97
N ILE A 8 7.85 20.98 -6.64
CA ILE A 8 8.12 19.56 -6.90
C ILE A 8 7.76 19.36 -8.37
N PRO A 9 8.73 19.43 -9.31
CA PRO A 9 8.42 19.46 -10.74
C PRO A 9 7.66 18.21 -11.18
N GLU A 10 7.90 17.08 -10.52
CA GLU A 10 7.27 15.80 -10.82
C GLU A 10 5.74 15.86 -10.64
N LEU A 11 5.21 16.72 -9.76
CA LEU A 11 3.76 16.93 -9.59
C LEU A 11 3.09 17.60 -10.80
N SER A 12 3.87 18.06 -11.78
CA SER A 12 3.36 18.71 -13.00
C SER A 12 3.29 17.75 -14.20
N LYS A 13 3.59 16.45 -14.01
CA LYS A 13 3.46 15.43 -15.05
C LYS A 13 1.99 15.18 -15.41
N CYS A 14 1.74 14.85 -16.67
CA CYS A 14 0.38 14.60 -17.17
C CYS A 14 -0.31 13.38 -16.55
N SER A 15 0.45 12.42 -16.01
CA SER A 15 -0.06 11.25 -15.30
C SER A 15 -0.51 11.56 -13.87
N VAL A 16 -0.25 12.77 -13.37
CA VAL A 16 -0.58 13.21 -12.02
C VAL A 16 -1.84 14.05 -12.08
N LEU A 17 -2.89 13.59 -11.41
CA LEU A 17 -4.15 14.33 -11.25
C LEU A 17 -4.27 14.77 -9.80
N MET A 18 -4.71 16.01 -9.59
CA MET A 18 -4.98 16.57 -8.27
C MET A 18 -6.25 17.40 -8.37
N ARG A 19 -7.18 17.21 -7.42
CA ARG A 19 -8.38 18.06 -7.34
C ARG A 19 -8.04 19.47 -6.90
N GLU A 20 -7.20 19.58 -5.87
CA GLU A 20 -6.88 20.84 -5.19
C GLU A 20 -5.37 20.92 -4.95
N ARG A 21 -4.64 21.39 -5.97
CA ARG A 21 -3.17 21.48 -5.92
C ARG A 21 -2.65 22.30 -4.73
N SER A 22 -3.30 23.41 -4.42
CA SER A 22 -2.93 24.26 -3.27
C SER A 22 -3.00 23.52 -1.93
N ARG A 23 -4.02 22.65 -1.75
CA ARG A 23 -4.16 21.82 -0.54
C ARG A 23 -3.03 20.79 -0.45
N VAL A 24 -2.66 20.16 -1.57
CA VAL A 24 -1.52 19.23 -1.64
C VAL A 24 -0.22 19.94 -1.24
N GLU A 25 0.04 21.10 -1.84
CA GLU A 25 1.26 21.89 -1.58
C GLU A 25 1.33 22.38 -0.13
N GLU A 26 0.23 22.86 0.44
CA GLU A 26 0.12 23.25 1.85
C GLU A 26 0.34 22.06 2.79
N THR A 27 -0.23 20.90 2.47
CA THR A 27 -0.06 19.68 3.27
C THR A 27 1.40 19.25 3.28
N ILE A 28 2.07 19.20 2.12
CA ILE A 28 3.49 18.87 2.00
C ILE A 28 4.35 19.86 2.79
N TYR A 29 4.04 21.17 2.71
CA TYR A 29 4.74 22.20 3.47
C TYR A 29 4.61 22.02 4.98
N ASN A 30 3.40 21.72 5.48
CA ASN A 30 3.16 21.50 6.89
C ASN A 30 3.92 20.25 7.39
N MET A 31 3.93 19.17 6.60
CA MET A 31 4.71 17.97 6.91
C MET A 31 6.21 18.25 6.92
N GLN A 32 6.72 19.04 5.95
CA GLN A 32 8.12 19.44 5.88
C GLN A 32 8.52 20.25 7.12
N ARG A 33 7.71 21.23 7.55
CA ARG A 33 7.97 22.03 8.75
C ARG A 33 7.97 21.23 10.03
N ALA A 34 7.11 20.22 10.12
CA ALA A 34 7.04 19.33 11.28
C ALA A 34 8.21 18.33 11.34
N GLY A 35 8.84 18.06 10.19
CA GLY A 35 10.08 17.29 10.08
C GLY A 35 9.88 15.77 10.17
N PRO A 36 10.96 15.01 9.91
CA PRO A 36 10.93 13.54 9.78
C PRO A 36 10.43 12.81 11.03
N GLY A 37 10.70 13.34 12.23
CA GLY A 37 10.27 12.76 13.50
C GLY A 37 8.74 12.76 13.70
N SER A 38 8.01 13.55 12.91
CA SER A 38 6.54 13.65 12.97
C SER A 38 5.82 12.84 11.89
N LEU A 39 6.56 12.31 10.91
CA LEU A 39 6.03 11.61 9.74
C LEU A 39 5.89 10.10 10.00
N GLN A 40 4.83 9.50 9.49
CA GLN A 40 4.70 8.07 9.27
C GLN A 40 4.16 7.79 7.86
N VAL A 41 4.46 6.62 7.32
CA VAL A 41 3.94 6.19 6.01
C VAL A 41 3.08 4.96 6.20
N ILE A 42 1.89 4.97 5.59
CA ILE A 42 0.98 3.82 5.55
C ILE A 42 0.75 3.48 4.09
N SER A 43 0.96 2.23 3.70
CA SER A 43 0.86 1.81 2.30
C SER A 43 0.14 0.49 2.17
N ASP A 44 -0.70 0.36 1.16
CA ASP A 44 -1.03 -0.97 0.63
C ASP A 44 0.22 -1.57 -0.06
N PHE A 45 0.18 -2.87 -0.37
CA PHE A 45 1.25 -3.58 -1.05
C PHE A 45 0.94 -3.91 -2.51
N ASP A 46 -0.15 -4.63 -2.76
CA ASP A 46 -0.43 -5.25 -4.05
C ASP A 46 -0.95 -4.18 -5.02
N MET A 47 -0.31 -4.00 -6.16
CA MET A 47 -0.63 -2.94 -7.13
C MET A 47 -0.44 -1.49 -6.59
N THR A 48 0.12 -1.33 -5.39
CA THR A 48 0.54 -0.05 -4.80
C THR A 48 2.07 0.03 -4.72
N LEU A 49 2.72 -0.83 -3.94
CA LEU A 49 4.18 -0.96 -3.91
C LEU A 49 4.68 -1.94 -4.97
N THR A 50 3.87 -2.96 -5.30
CA THR A 50 4.09 -3.79 -6.48
C THR A 50 3.46 -3.15 -7.73
N ARG A 51 4.05 -3.45 -8.88
CA ARG A 51 3.53 -3.02 -10.18
C ARG A 51 2.18 -3.65 -10.45
N PHE A 52 1.38 -2.96 -11.25
CA PHE A 52 0.17 -3.53 -11.82
C PHE A 52 0.49 -4.33 -13.09
N ALA A 53 1.29 -3.75 -13.98
CA ALA A 53 1.72 -4.38 -15.22
C ALA A 53 3.20 -4.14 -15.53
N TYR A 54 3.78 -5.06 -16.30
CA TYR A 54 5.13 -4.93 -16.84
C TYR A 54 5.14 -5.41 -18.29
N LYS A 55 5.57 -4.55 -19.22
CA LYS A 55 5.60 -4.83 -20.67
C LYS A 55 4.24 -5.35 -21.20
N GLY A 56 3.14 -4.73 -20.76
CA GLY A 56 1.78 -5.08 -21.17
C GLY A 56 1.21 -6.36 -20.53
N GLN A 57 1.93 -7.01 -19.62
CA GLN A 57 1.44 -8.19 -18.89
C GLN A 57 1.15 -7.83 -17.43
N ARG A 58 0.02 -8.32 -16.91
CA ARG A 58 -0.37 -8.15 -15.50
C ARG A 58 0.68 -8.80 -14.59
N VAL A 59 1.19 -8.04 -13.64
CA VAL A 59 2.09 -8.53 -12.58
C VAL A 59 1.24 -9.23 -11.50
N PRO A 60 1.70 -10.35 -10.96
CA PRO A 60 0.94 -11.08 -9.96
C PRO A 60 0.87 -10.35 -8.61
N THR A 61 -0.32 -10.32 -8.02
CA THR A 61 -0.54 -10.06 -6.59
C THR A 61 0.01 -11.19 -5.72
N THR A 62 0.15 -10.97 -4.41
CA THR A 62 0.58 -11.98 -3.43
C THR A 62 -0.26 -13.27 -3.48
N HIS A 63 -1.58 -13.19 -3.67
CA HIS A 63 -2.45 -14.37 -3.83
C HIS A 63 -2.30 -15.09 -5.16
N SER A 64 -1.99 -14.34 -6.22
CA SER A 64 -1.99 -14.88 -7.58
C SER A 64 -0.77 -15.77 -7.89
N LYS A 65 0.20 -15.89 -6.97
CA LYS A 65 1.29 -16.85 -7.13
C LYS A 65 0.82 -18.30 -7.13
N TYR A 66 -0.18 -18.63 -6.32
CA TYR A 66 -0.71 -19.99 -6.20
C TYR A 66 -1.88 -20.25 -7.15
N ARG A 67 -1.81 -19.65 -8.34
CA ARG A 67 -2.90 -19.61 -9.33
C ARG A 67 -3.30 -21.02 -9.80
N SER A 68 -4.36 -21.54 -9.20
CA SER A 68 -5.13 -22.65 -9.76
C SER A 68 -6.19 -22.12 -10.74
N PHE A 69 -6.68 -22.98 -11.63
CA PHE A 69 -7.82 -22.65 -12.50
C PHE A 69 -9.04 -22.18 -11.69
N LYS A 70 -9.25 -22.75 -10.49
CA LYS A 70 -10.32 -22.37 -9.57
C LYS A 70 -10.14 -20.93 -9.05
N ILE A 71 -8.94 -20.54 -8.62
CA ILE A 71 -8.65 -19.17 -8.15
C ILE A 71 -8.85 -18.17 -9.28
N LYS A 72 -8.43 -18.50 -10.51
CA LYS A 72 -8.67 -17.65 -11.69
C LYS A 72 -10.17 -17.46 -11.97
N LYS A 73 -10.97 -18.51 -11.80
CA LYS A 73 -12.43 -18.41 -11.93
C LYS A 73 -13.05 -17.48 -10.88
N LEU A 74 -12.62 -17.59 -9.62
CA LEU A 74 -13.06 -16.67 -8.56
C LEU A 74 -12.70 -15.21 -8.89
N LEU A 75 -11.46 -14.96 -9.30
CA LEU A 75 -11.03 -13.62 -9.72
C LEU A 75 -11.94 -13.04 -10.82
N ASN A 76 -12.23 -13.82 -11.87
CA ASN A 76 -13.09 -13.39 -12.97
C ASN A 76 -14.54 -13.12 -12.52
N THR A 77 -15.01 -13.76 -11.46
CA THR A 77 -16.36 -13.55 -10.90
C THR A 77 -16.41 -12.32 -10.01
N TYR A 78 -15.48 -12.17 -9.07
CA TYR A 78 -15.58 -11.18 -7.99
C TYR A 78 -14.85 -9.87 -8.25
N TYR A 79 -13.76 -9.86 -9.04
CA TYR A 79 -13.04 -8.62 -9.33
C TYR A 79 -13.90 -7.56 -10.05
N PRO A 80 -14.73 -7.91 -11.06
CA PRO A 80 -15.64 -6.93 -11.66
C PRO A 80 -16.61 -6.31 -10.65
N ILE A 81 -17.02 -7.07 -9.62
CA ILE A 81 -17.91 -6.61 -8.55
C ILE A 81 -17.17 -5.66 -7.60
N GLU A 82 -15.93 -6.01 -7.22
CA GLU A 82 -15.08 -5.18 -6.35
C GLU A 82 -14.94 -3.76 -6.90
N ILE A 83 -14.66 -3.64 -8.20
CA ILE A 83 -14.39 -2.36 -8.86
C ILE A 83 -15.65 -1.68 -9.42
N ASP A 84 -16.83 -2.30 -9.36
CA ASP A 84 -18.06 -1.75 -9.92
C ASP A 84 -18.47 -0.46 -9.20
N ALA A 85 -18.39 0.69 -9.88
CA ALA A 85 -18.73 1.99 -9.30
C ALA A 85 -20.23 2.15 -8.98
N ARG A 86 -21.10 1.25 -9.45
CA ARG A 86 -22.55 1.32 -9.24
C ARG A 86 -23.00 0.67 -7.94
N LEU A 87 -22.19 -0.20 -7.37
CA LEU A 87 -22.48 -0.91 -6.12
C LEU A 87 -21.88 -0.16 -4.93
N SER A 88 -22.63 -0.10 -3.82
CA SER A 88 -22.15 0.49 -2.57
C SER A 88 -21.12 -0.42 -1.88
N THR A 89 -20.36 0.14 -0.94
CA THR A 89 -19.42 -0.63 -0.12
C THR A 89 -20.15 -1.72 0.68
N GLU A 90 -21.33 -1.40 1.22
CA GLU A 90 -22.17 -2.33 2.00
C GLU A 90 -22.65 -3.52 1.14
N GLU A 91 -23.00 -3.27 -0.12
CA GLU A 91 -23.41 -4.33 -1.06
C GLU A 91 -22.24 -5.25 -1.44
N LYS A 92 -21.03 -4.69 -1.58
CA LYS A 92 -19.83 -5.44 -1.95
C LYS A 92 -19.22 -6.23 -0.80
N LEU A 93 -19.37 -5.78 0.43
CA LEU A 93 -18.73 -6.36 1.62
C LEU A 93 -18.97 -7.88 1.76
N PRO A 94 -20.20 -8.40 1.79
CA PRO A 94 -20.43 -9.83 1.94
C PRO A 94 -19.82 -10.65 0.79
N LEU A 95 -19.79 -10.08 -0.43
CA LEU A 95 -19.22 -10.73 -1.61
C LEU A 95 -17.69 -10.79 -1.53
N MET A 96 -17.02 -9.77 -0.97
CA MET A 96 -15.58 -9.82 -0.74
C MET A 96 -15.22 -10.81 0.35
N VAL A 97 -16.00 -10.89 1.43
CA VAL A 97 -15.81 -11.90 2.48
C VAL A 97 -15.92 -13.30 1.87
N GLU A 98 -16.96 -13.56 1.07
CA GLU A 98 -17.14 -14.84 0.39
C GLU A 98 -15.97 -15.15 -0.57
N TRP A 99 -15.56 -14.18 -1.38
CA TRP A 99 -14.46 -14.36 -2.34
C TRP A 99 -13.16 -14.74 -1.63
N TRP A 100 -12.73 -13.94 -0.66
CA TRP A 100 -11.47 -14.15 0.02
C TRP A 100 -11.46 -15.41 0.88
N THR A 101 -12.59 -15.77 1.50
CA THR A 101 -12.75 -17.06 2.21
C THR A 101 -12.52 -18.23 1.24
N LYS A 102 -13.18 -18.24 0.08
CA LYS A 102 -12.99 -19.28 -0.94
C LYS A 102 -11.57 -19.32 -1.49
N VAL A 103 -10.92 -18.16 -1.67
CA VAL A 103 -9.51 -18.12 -2.10
C VAL A 103 -8.62 -18.76 -1.05
N HIS A 104 -8.80 -18.44 0.23
CA HIS A 104 -7.99 -18.99 1.33
C HIS A 104 -8.18 -20.50 1.48
N GLU A 105 -9.41 -21.00 1.39
CA GLU A 105 -9.72 -22.44 1.37
C GLU A 105 -8.96 -23.16 0.25
N LEU A 106 -8.94 -22.60 -0.96
CA LEU A 106 -8.21 -23.16 -2.10
C LEU A 106 -6.68 -23.11 -1.93
N LEU A 107 -6.14 -22.17 -1.15
CA LEU A 107 -4.72 -22.12 -0.82
C LEU A 107 -4.35 -23.19 0.22
N ILE A 108 -5.23 -23.41 1.19
CA ILE A 108 -5.11 -24.49 2.18
C ILE A 108 -5.13 -25.85 1.48
N GLU A 109 -6.05 -26.08 0.53
CA GLU A 109 -6.12 -27.31 -0.27
C GLU A 109 -4.79 -27.64 -0.99
N GLN A 110 -4.01 -26.62 -1.35
CA GLN A 110 -2.73 -26.79 -2.05
C GLN A 110 -1.59 -27.27 -1.15
N LYS A 111 -1.78 -27.30 0.19
CA LYS A 111 -0.76 -27.73 1.16
C LYS A 111 0.59 -27.05 0.92
N ILE A 112 0.56 -25.74 0.74
CA ILE A 112 1.75 -24.93 0.50
C ILE A 112 2.72 -25.14 1.66
N LYS A 113 4.00 -25.35 1.33
CA LYS A 113 5.05 -25.50 2.32
C LYS A 113 5.83 -24.21 2.48
N LYS A 114 6.17 -23.85 3.72
CA LYS A 114 6.85 -22.59 4.05
C LYS A 114 8.25 -22.51 3.42
N ASP A 115 8.97 -23.63 3.36
CA ASP A 115 10.30 -23.74 2.75
C ASP A 115 10.27 -23.50 1.23
N MET A 116 9.13 -23.71 0.58
CA MET A 116 8.94 -23.44 -0.84
C MET A 116 8.57 -21.98 -1.15
N LEU A 117 8.24 -21.15 -0.14
CA LEU A 117 7.83 -19.76 -0.35
C LEU A 117 8.91 -18.95 -1.07
N ALA A 118 10.15 -19.05 -0.63
CA ALA A 118 11.27 -18.32 -1.20
C ALA A 118 11.44 -18.63 -2.70
N GLN A 119 11.46 -19.92 -3.05
CA GLN A 119 11.57 -20.33 -4.45
C GLN A 119 10.33 -19.90 -5.26
N ALA A 120 9.14 -20.03 -4.69
CA ALA A 120 7.91 -19.59 -5.34
C ALA A 120 7.94 -18.09 -5.64
N VAL A 121 8.34 -17.23 -4.69
CA VAL A 121 8.47 -15.79 -4.91
C VAL A 121 9.50 -15.48 -5.98
N LYS A 122 10.66 -16.14 -5.96
CA LYS A 122 11.70 -15.94 -6.98
C LYS A 122 11.19 -16.23 -8.40
N GLU A 123 10.33 -17.23 -8.56
CA GLU A 123 9.74 -17.61 -9.83
C GLU A 123 8.46 -16.83 -10.19
N SER A 124 7.90 -16.03 -9.27
CA SER A 124 6.58 -15.40 -9.45
C SER A 124 6.58 -14.29 -10.49
N ARG A 125 7.73 -13.67 -10.77
CA ARG A 125 7.80 -12.39 -11.48
C ARG A 125 7.03 -11.27 -10.76
N SER A 126 6.89 -11.36 -9.43
CA SER A 126 6.46 -10.23 -8.61
C SER A 126 7.48 -9.12 -8.78
N MET A 127 7.00 -7.90 -8.98
CA MET A 127 7.86 -6.75 -9.25
C MET A 127 7.40 -5.58 -8.39
N LEU A 128 8.32 -5.02 -7.61
CA LEU A 128 8.12 -3.71 -7.01
C LEU A 128 8.12 -2.62 -8.10
N ARG A 129 7.41 -1.53 -7.85
CA ARG A 129 7.41 -0.33 -8.70
C ARG A 129 8.81 0.23 -8.85
N ASP A 130 9.10 0.86 -9.98
CA ASP A 130 10.40 1.49 -10.20
C ASP A 130 10.68 2.56 -9.14
N GLY A 131 11.90 2.58 -8.60
CA GLY A 131 12.27 3.49 -7.51
C GLY A 131 11.94 2.99 -6.10
N TYR A 132 11.48 1.74 -5.94
CA TYR A 132 11.22 1.16 -4.61
C TYR A 132 12.44 1.22 -3.68
N LYS A 133 13.65 0.95 -4.17
CA LYS A 133 14.84 0.94 -3.32
C LYS A 133 15.06 2.30 -2.67
N VAL A 134 14.91 3.38 -3.44
CA VAL A 134 15.00 4.76 -2.93
C VAL A 134 13.93 5.01 -1.87
N PHE A 135 12.70 4.56 -2.11
CA PHE A 135 11.58 4.74 -1.17
C PHE A 135 11.86 4.08 0.18
N PHE A 136 12.17 2.79 0.19
CA PHE A 136 12.43 2.05 1.42
C PHE A 136 13.69 2.54 2.14
N ASP A 137 14.78 2.77 1.40
CA ASP A 137 16.04 3.21 2.00
C ASP A 137 15.92 4.61 2.63
N LEU A 138 15.21 5.54 1.97
CA LEU A 138 15.00 6.89 2.49
C LEU A 138 14.17 6.87 3.78
N LEU A 139 13.12 6.04 3.85
CA LEU A 139 12.35 5.89 5.08
C LEU A 139 13.18 5.28 6.21
N SER A 140 14.00 4.28 5.89
CA SER A 140 14.91 3.66 6.86
C SER A 140 15.98 4.63 7.36
N GLU A 141 16.60 5.40 6.46
CA GLU A 141 17.65 6.38 6.79
C GLU A 141 17.13 7.42 7.81
N PHE A 142 15.93 7.95 7.56
CA PHE A 142 15.30 8.96 8.42
C PHE A 142 14.49 8.37 9.58
N GLN A 143 14.53 7.04 9.78
CA GLN A 143 13.78 6.33 10.83
C GLN A 143 12.28 6.69 10.81
N VAL A 144 11.71 6.78 9.61
CA VAL A 144 10.28 6.99 9.38
C VAL A 144 9.61 5.62 9.37
N PRO A 145 8.66 5.32 10.26
CA PRO A 145 7.94 4.05 10.25
C PRO A 145 7.16 3.89 8.96
N LEU A 146 7.29 2.71 8.35
CA LEU A 146 6.46 2.28 7.23
C LEU A 146 5.54 1.16 7.71
N LEU A 147 4.24 1.42 7.74
CA LEU A 147 3.25 0.38 7.92
C LEU A 147 2.74 -0.08 6.55
N ILE A 148 3.06 -1.32 6.18
CA ILE A 148 2.45 -1.98 5.03
C ILE A 148 1.21 -2.70 5.50
N PHE A 149 0.04 -2.24 5.07
CA PHE A 149 -1.25 -2.79 5.45
C PHE A 149 -1.96 -3.39 4.24
N SER A 150 -1.82 -4.71 4.09
CA SER A 150 -2.24 -5.44 2.90
C SER A 150 -3.41 -6.38 3.18
N ALA A 151 -4.35 -6.45 2.23
CA ALA A 151 -5.32 -7.55 2.15
C ALA A 151 -4.72 -8.82 1.53
N GLY A 152 -3.44 -8.77 1.12
CA GLY A 152 -2.66 -9.84 0.53
C GLY A 152 -2.25 -10.95 1.51
N ILE A 153 -1.33 -11.80 1.06
CA ILE A 153 -0.68 -12.85 1.87
C ILE A 153 0.62 -12.30 2.48
N GLY A 154 0.66 -12.20 3.81
CA GLY A 154 1.78 -11.62 4.56
C GLY A 154 3.11 -12.36 4.34
N ASP A 155 3.09 -13.69 4.39
CA ASP A 155 4.29 -14.52 4.20
C ASP A 155 4.93 -14.32 2.81
N VAL A 156 4.11 -14.11 1.78
CA VAL A 156 4.57 -13.85 0.40
C VAL A 156 5.10 -12.43 0.28
N LEU A 157 4.39 -11.45 0.85
CA LEU A 157 4.80 -10.05 0.89
C LEU A 157 6.17 -9.90 1.55
N GLU A 158 6.36 -10.46 2.75
CA GLU A 158 7.63 -10.43 3.47
C GLU A 158 8.77 -10.98 2.63
N GLU A 159 8.53 -12.11 1.96
CA GLU A 159 9.54 -12.75 1.14
C GLU A 159 9.88 -11.92 -0.11
N VAL A 160 8.90 -11.23 -0.72
CA VAL A 160 9.15 -10.29 -1.84
C VAL A 160 10.07 -9.15 -1.40
N ILE A 161 9.79 -8.50 -0.27
CA ILE A 161 10.61 -7.36 0.19
C ILE A 161 11.97 -7.82 0.75
N ARG A 162 12.05 -9.04 1.31
CA ARG A 162 13.30 -9.65 1.78
C ARG A 162 14.23 -9.96 0.60
N GLN A 163 13.73 -10.62 -0.44
CA GLN A 163 14.52 -10.89 -1.66
C GLN A 163 14.91 -9.61 -2.40
N SER A 164 14.08 -8.55 -2.29
CA SER A 164 14.37 -7.24 -2.83
C SER A 164 15.34 -6.40 -1.98
N GLN A 165 15.80 -6.95 -0.83
CA GLN A 165 16.75 -6.32 0.10
C GLN A 165 16.28 -4.99 0.68
N VAL A 166 14.99 -4.85 0.94
CA VAL A 166 14.37 -3.62 1.47
C VAL A 166 13.50 -3.85 2.70
N PHE A 167 13.60 -5.03 3.32
CA PHE A 167 12.91 -5.32 4.58
C PHE A 167 13.70 -4.77 5.77
N HIS A 168 13.65 -3.45 5.92
CA HIS A 168 14.35 -2.70 6.97
C HIS A 168 13.62 -2.76 8.33
N PRO A 169 14.30 -2.50 9.46
CA PRO A 169 13.69 -2.57 10.79
C PRO A 169 12.51 -1.63 11.05
N ASN A 170 12.39 -0.53 10.29
CA ASN A 170 11.29 0.43 10.38
C ASN A 170 10.02 -0.01 9.63
N VAL A 171 10.04 -1.19 8.98
CA VAL A 171 8.91 -1.73 8.22
C VAL A 171 8.08 -2.64 9.11
N HIS A 172 6.81 -2.29 9.28
CA HIS A 172 5.80 -3.07 9.99
C HIS A 172 4.78 -3.59 8.99
N ILE A 173 4.27 -4.80 9.19
CA ILE A 173 3.33 -5.43 8.26
C ILE A 173 2.08 -5.91 9.00
N ILE A 174 0.91 -5.55 8.46
CA ILE A 174 -0.39 -6.11 8.83
C ILE A 174 -0.97 -6.74 7.56
N SER A 175 -1.18 -8.06 7.57
CA SER A 175 -1.65 -8.83 6.41
C SER A 175 -2.25 -10.17 6.84
N ASN A 176 -2.86 -10.90 5.90
CA ASN A 176 -3.29 -12.28 6.15
C ASN A 176 -2.08 -13.23 6.18
N TYR A 177 -1.68 -13.69 7.37
CA TYR A 177 -0.60 -14.66 7.52
C TYR A 177 -1.12 -16.09 7.52
N MET A 178 -0.42 -16.97 6.83
CA MET A 178 -0.68 -18.39 6.82
C MET A 178 -0.34 -18.98 8.21
N ASP A 179 -1.19 -19.86 8.73
CA ASP A 179 -0.83 -20.65 9.91
C ASP A 179 -0.10 -21.90 9.45
N PHE A 180 1.14 -22.13 9.90
CA PHE A 180 1.94 -23.30 9.49
C PHE A 180 2.04 -24.32 10.63
N ASP A 181 2.01 -25.61 10.31
CA ASP A 181 2.16 -26.67 11.29
C ASP A 181 3.64 -26.97 11.58
N HIS A 182 3.88 -27.89 12.52
CA HIS A 182 5.22 -28.33 12.90
C HIS A 182 5.97 -29.05 11.76
N THR A 183 5.25 -29.46 10.69
CA THR A 183 5.80 -30.07 9.48
C THR A 183 6.00 -29.05 8.35
N VAL A 184 5.94 -27.75 8.66
CA VAL A 184 6.25 -26.63 7.75
C VAL A 184 5.20 -26.46 6.63
N SER A 185 4.06 -27.15 6.71
CA SER A 185 2.95 -27.00 5.75
C SER A 185 1.86 -26.10 6.33
N ILE A 186 1.12 -25.37 5.49
CA ILE A 186 -0.03 -24.56 5.95
C ILE A 186 -1.01 -25.48 6.70
N ARG A 187 -1.29 -25.15 7.97
CA ARG A 187 -2.44 -25.63 8.75
C ARG A 187 -3.72 -25.27 8.02
N ALA A 188 -4.82 -25.92 8.37
CA ALA A 188 -6.11 -25.70 7.71
C ALA A 188 -6.72 -24.28 7.84
N SER A 189 -5.94 -23.22 8.10
CA SER A 189 -6.39 -21.85 8.36
C SER A 189 -5.31 -20.77 8.12
N PHE A 190 -5.77 -19.52 8.04
CA PHE A 190 -4.95 -18.31 8.20
C PHE A 190 -5.04 -17.80 9.65
N LYS A 191 -4.07 -17.00 10.09
CA LYS A 191 -4.02 -16.42 11.43
C LYS A 191 -4.91 -15.18 11.53
N GLY A 192 -5.57 -15.01 12.67
CA GLY A 192 -6.32 -13.80 12.99
C GLY A 192 -7.61 -13.62 12.19
N GLN A 193 -8.10 -12.39 12.15
CA GLN A 193 -9.27 -12.04 11.35
C GLN A 193 -8.86 -11.79 9.90
N LEU A 194 -9.70 -12.21 8.96
CA LEU A 194 -9.51 -11.97 7.53
C LEU A 194 -9.46 -10.47 7.24
N ILE A 195 -8.42 -10.04 6.53
CA ILE A 195 -8.29 -8.69 5.98
C ILE A 195 -8.64 -8.76 4.49
N HIS A 196 -9.56 -7.90 4.05
CA HIS A 196 -9.95 -7.71 2.67
C HIS A 196 -10.07 -6.22 2.33
N THR A 197 -10.33 -5.89 1.07
CA THR A 197 -10.32 -4.51 0.54
C THR A 197 -11.21 -3.52 1.32
N PHE A 198 -12.29 -3.98 1.96
CA PHE A 198 -13.30 -3.11 2.60
C PHE A 198 -13.30 -3.12 4.13
N ASN A 199 -12.42 -3.88 4.79
CA ASN A 199 -12.35 -3.90 6.27
C ASN A 199 -11.01 -3.43 6.84
N LYS A 200 -10.19 -2.75 6.01
CA LYS A 200 -8.91 -2.18 6.47
C LYS A 200 -9.08 -1.19 7.64
N ARG A 201 -10.20 -0.46 7.69
CA ARG A 201 -10.56 0.37 8.85
C ARG A 201 -10.49 -0.38 10.18
N GLU A 202 -11.09 -1.57 10.25
CA GLU A 202 -11.16 -2.37 11.47
C GLU A 202 -9.77 -2.87 11.88
N GLY A 203 -8.96 -3.30 10.91
CA GLY A 203 -7.58 -3.68 11.15
C GLY A 203 -6.71 -2.49 11.58
N ALA A 204 -6.94 -1.27 11.04
CA ALA A 204 -6.24 -0.06 11.47
C ALA A 204 -6.51 0.24 12.95
N LEU A 205 -7.77 0.16 13.37
CA LEU A 205 -8.18 0.43 14.75
C LEU A 205 -7.72 -0.63 15.75
N SER A 206 -7.61 -1.89 15.33
CA SER A 206 -7.28 -3.02 16.21
C SER A 206 -5.80 -3.39 16.26
N HIS A 207 -5.05 -3.16 15.20
CA HIS A 207 -3.63 -3.57 15.11
C HIS A 207 -2.71 -2.36 15.04
N ALA A 208 -2.97 -1.42 14.12
CA ALA A 208 -2.09 -0.28 13.91
C ALA A 208 -2.09 0.70 15.09
N ALA A 209 -3.24 0.89 15.76
CA ALA A 209 -3.36 1.75 16.95
C ALA A 209 -2.46 1.31 18.13
N HIS A 210 -2.01 0.06 18.14
CA HIS A 210 -1.14 -0.47 19.19
C HIS A 210 0.36 -0.35 18.88
N LEU A 211 0.74 0.01 17.64
CA LEU A 211 2.14 0.21 17.27
C LEU A 211 2.68 1.48 17.93
N THR A 212 3.55 1.31 18.91
CA THR A 212 4.13 2.41 19.70
C THR A 212 4.98 3.36 18.86
N GLU A 213 5.62 2.82 17.84
CA GLU A 213 6.50 3.50 16.89
C GLU A 213 5.74 4.51 16.02
N LEU A 214 4.43 4.30 15.85
CA LEU A 214 3.53 5.22 15.13
C LEU A 214 2.96 6.32 16.05
N LYS A 215 3.09 6.18 17.38
CA LYS A 215 2.58 7.18 18.32
C LYS A 215 3.43 8.44 18.26
N GLY A 216 2.76 9.60 18.30
CA GLY A 216 3.42 10.90 18.25
C GLY A 216 3.86 11.36 16.85
N ARG A 217 3.45 10.63 15.79
CA ARG A 217 3.71 10.98 14.39
C ARG A 217 2.42 11.39 13.68
N PRO A 218 1.92 12.62 13.87
CA PRO A 218 0.58 13.01 13.40
C PRO A 218 0.48 13.24 11.88
N ASN A 219 1.60 13.18 11.15
CA ASN A 219 1.65 13.42 9.72
C ASN A 219 1.75 12.10 8.96
N VAL A 220 0.80 11.83 8.06
CA VAL A 220 0.65 10.55 7.37
C VAL A 220 0.77 10.74 5.86
N LEU A 221 1.72 10.06 5.24
CA LEU A 221 1.69 9.81 3.79
C LEU A 221 1.02 8.45 3.56
N LEU A 222 -0.15 8.46 2.93
CA LEU A 222 -0.92 7.25 2.64
C LEU A 222 -0.84 6.89 1.16
N LEU A 223 -0.45 5.66 0.85
CA LEU A 223 -0.40 5.11 -0.51
C LEU A 223 -1.40 3.95 -0.65
N GLY A 224 -2.22 3.97 -1.70
CA GLY A 224 -3.13 2.86 -2.01
C GLY A 224 -3.54 2.84 -3.48
N ASP A 225 -4.14 1.75 -3.93
CA ASP A 225 -4.65 1.60 -5.30
C ASP A 225 -6.16 1.36 -5.33
N SER A 226 -6.80 1.17 -4.18
CA SER A 226 -8.23 0.99 -4.01
C SER A 226 -8.86 2.10 -3.15
N LEU A 227 -10.16 2.36 -3.32
CA LEU A 227 -10.88 3.32 -2.44
C LEU A 227 -10.95 2.85 -0.99
N GLY A 228 -10.85 1.54 -0.73
CA GLY A 228 -10.82 0.99 0.63
C GLY A 228 -9.57 1.35 1.42
N ASP A 229 -8.47 1.65 0.72
CA ASP A 229 -7.18 2.00 1.31
C ASP A 229 -7.20 3.35 2.05
N LEU A 230 -8.12 4.25 1.70
CA LEU A 230 -8.27 5.55 2.35
C LEU A 230 -8.55 5.44 3.86
N THR A 231 -9.08 4.28 4.29
CA THR A 231 -9.39 4.01 5.70
C THR A 231 -8.20 3.44 6.50
N MET A 232 -7.05 3.20 5.87
CA MET A 232 -5.88 2.63 6.57
C MET A 232 -5.29 3.58 7.61
N ALA A 233 -5.54 4.89 7.50
CA ALA A 233 -5.10 5.89 8.46
C ALA A 233 -6.07 6.11 9.63
N ASP A 234 -7.25 5.46 9.65
CA ASP A 234 -8.27 5.67 10.70
C ASP A 234 -7.78 5.27 12.11
N GLY A 235 -6.75 4.42 12.20
CA GLY A 235 -6.09 4.05 13.46
C GLY A 235 -5.10 5.08 13.99
N VAL A 236 -4.80 6.15 13.24
CA VAL A 236 -3.83 7.18 13.63
C VAL A 236 -4.49 8.18 14.58
N MET A 237 -4.09 8.11 15.85
CA MET A 237 -4.57 9.04 16.88
C MET A 237 -4.00 10.45 16.64
N ASN A 238 -4.87 11.47 16.67
CA ASN A 238 -4.51 12.89 16.53
C ASN A 238 -3.79 13.24 15.21
N ALA A 239 -4.19 12.62 14.08
CA ALA A 239 -3.67 12.98 12.77
C ALA A 239 -3.87 14.48 12.49
N GLN A 240 -2.79 15.17 12.08
CA GLN A 240 -2.79 16.59 11.75
C GLN A 240 -2.85 16.81 10.25
N ASN A 241 -2.01 16.09 9.51
CA ASN A 241 -1.95 16.15 8.06
C ASN A 241 -1.97 14.72 7.51
N ILE A 242 -2.88 14.45 6.59
CA ILE A 242 -2.92 13.19 5.85
C ILE A 242 -2.85 13.55 4.37
N LEU A 243 -1.80 13.10 3.69
CA LEU A 243 -1.65 13.23 2.24
C LEU A 243 -1.86 11.87 1.61
N THR A 244 -2.85 11.77 0.74
CA THR A 244 -3.26 10.50 0.12
C THR A 244 -2.83 10.44 -1.35
N ILE A 245 -2.19 9.34 -1.74
CA ILE A 245 -1.79 9.06 -3.13
C ILE A 245 -2.46 7.76 -3.60
N GLY A 246 -3.28 7.88 -4.64
CA GLY A 246 -4.03 6.79 -5.24
C GLY A 246 -3.42 6.33 -6.57
N PHE A 247 -3.05 5.05 -6.70
CA PHE A 247 -2.65 4.46 -7.97
C PHE A 247 -3.88 3.98 -8.74
N LEU A 248 -4.23 4.70 -9.81
CA LEU A 248 -5.34 4.31 -10.70
C LEU A 248 -4.80 3.47 -11.86
N ASN A 249 -4.84 2.15 -11.67
CA ASN A 249 -4.21 1.20 -12.59
C ASN A 249 -5.17 0.52 -13.60
N ASP A 250 -6.48 0.54 -13.34
CA ASP A 250 -7.49 -0.19 -14.14
C ASP A 250 -8.80 0.60 -14.24
N GLN A 251 -9.52 0.42 -15.34
CA GLN A 251 -10.78 1.13 -15.66
C GLN A 251 -10.66 2.65 -15.43
N VAL A 252 -9.63 3.24 -16.03
CA VAL A 252 -9.24 4.63 -15.78
C VAL A 252 -10.40 5.58 -16.07
N GLU A 253 -11.05 5.45 -17.22
CA GLU A 253 -12.12 6.37 -17.62
C GLU A 253 -13.31 6.31 -16.66
N GLU A 254 -13.70 5.11 -16.24
CA GLU A 254 -14.85 4.89 -15.36
C GLU A 254 -14.58 5.29 -13.91
N ARG A 255 -13.34 5.17 -13.45
CA ARG A 255 -12.97 5.35 -12.02
C ARG A 255 -12.24 6.64 -11.73
N LYS A 256 -11.76 7.36 -12.75
CA LYS A 256 -11.01 8.61 -12.58
C LYS A 256 -11.74 9.63 -11.72
N GLU A 257 -13.04 9.81 -11.93
CA GLU A 257 -13.81 10.79 -11.17
C GLU A 257 -13.88 10.45 -9.67
N SER A 258 -14.14 9.19 -9.31
CA SER A 258 -14.17 8.77 -7.91
C SER A 258 -12.80 8.88 -7.25
N TYR A 259 -11.74 8.50 -7.97
CA TYR A 259 -10.36 8.62 -7.46
C TYR A 259 -9.96 10.07 -7.21
N VAL A 260 -10.20 10.97 -8.17
CA VAL A 260 -9.85 12.39 -8.02
C VAL A 260 -10.70 13.07 -6.94
N LYS A 261 -11.91 12.58 -6.68
CA LYS A 261 -12.74 13.08 -5.56
C LYS A 261 -12.24 12.61 -4.19
N SER A 262 -11.60 11.45 -4.12
CA SER A 262 -11.29 10.78 -2.86
C SER A 262 -9.82 10.85 -2.44
N PHE A 263 -8.88 10.81 -3.39
CA PHE A 263 -7.45 10.97 -3.15
C PHE A 263 -6.99 12.41 -3.45
N ASP A 264 -5.98 12.88 -2.72
CA ASP A 264 -5.38 14.20 -2.96
C ASP A 264 -4.55 14.21 -4.24
N ILE A 265 -3.81 13.12 -4.49
CA ILE A 265 -3.01 12.89 -5.69
C ILE A 265 -3.43 11.55 -6.30
N VAL A 266 -3.71 11.51 -7.60
CA VAL A 266 -4.00 10.29 -8.35
C VAL A 266 -2.94 10.09 -9.42
N LEU A 267 -2.34 8.90 -9.44
CA LEU A 267 -1.31 8.49 -10.40
C LEU A 267 -1.93 7.50 -11.39
N VAL A 268 -2.10 7.94 -12.64
CA VAL A 268 -2.77 7.14 -13.68
C VAL A 268 -1.74 6.29 -14.42
N ASN A 269 -1.91 4.95 -14.38
CA ASN A 269 -1.04 3.98 -15.05
C ASN A 269 0.46 4.18 -14.76
N ASP A 270 0.81 4.62 -13.55
CA ASP A 270 2.18 4.93 -13.16
C ASP A 270 2.85 3.71 -12.52
N GLU A 271 3.82 3.08 -13.21
CA GLU A 271 4.57 1.91 -12.72
C GLU A 271 5.76 2.23 -11.80
N THR A 272 5.79 3.43 -11.22
CA THR A 272 6.92 3.98 -10.45
C THR A 272 6.50 4.49 -9.06
N LEU A 273 7.49 4.72 -8.20
CA LEU A 273 7.36 5.46 -6.95
C LEU A 273 8.04 6.84 -7.06
N GLU A 274 8.13 7.41 -8.26
CA GLU A 274 8.80 8.70 -8.48
C GLU A 274 8.10 9.84 -7.73
N ILE A 275 6.77 9.93 -7.82
CA ILE A 275 5.99 10.98 -7.11
C ILE A 275 6.09 10.81 -5.58
N PRO A 276 5.84 9.61 -5.00
CA PRO A 276 6.10 9.38 -3.58
C PRO A 276 7.52 9.74 -3.15
N ASN A 277 8.54 9.35 -3.93
CA ASN A 277 9.94 9.66 -3.63
C ASN A 277 10.23 11.17 -3.69
N ALA A 278 9.67 11.89 -4.65
CA ALA A 278 9.85 13.33 -4.78
C ALA A 278 9.24 14.08 -3.59
N ILE A 279 8.05 13.65 -3.15
CA ILE A 279 7.37 14.19 -1.96
C ILE A 279 8.19 13.89 -0.70
N LEU A 280 8.61 12.63 -0.50
CA LEU A 280 9.43 12.25 0.66
C LEU A 280 10.74 13.03 0.70
N LYS A 281 11.45 13.16 -0.42
CA LYS A 281 12.66 14.00 -0.50
C LYS A 281 12.39 15.46 -0.18
N ASN A 282 11.19 15.97 -0.43
CA ASN A 282 10.84 17.34 -0.06
C ASN A 282 10.57 17.47 1.45
N ILE A 283 9.77 16.56 2.01
CA ILE A 283 9.42 16.53 3.44
C ILE A 283 10.65 16.26 4.32
N LEU A 284 11.51 15.33 3.89
CA LEU A 284 12.68 14.87 4.66
C LEU A 284 13.93 15.73 4.46
N LYS A 285 13.90 16.71 3.55
CA LYS A 285 14.97 17.71 3.44
C LYS A 285 15.13 18.38 4.79
N THR A 286 16.25 18.10 5.45
CA THR A 286 16.66 18.84 6.62
C THR A 286 16.86 20.29 6.17
N GLN A 287 16.20 21.24 6.83
CA GLN A 287 16.68 22.62 6.75
C GLN A 287 18.06 22.61 7.40
N GLU A 288 19.12 22.53 6.60
CA GLU A 288 20.46 22.86 7.07
C GLU A 288 20.34 24.21 7.78
N HIS A 289 20.55 24.21 9.08
CA HIS A 289 20.53 25.43 9.87
C HIS A 289 21.55 26.40 9.26
N THR A 290 21.06 27.52 8.74
CA THR A 290 21.75 28.80 8.78
C THR A 290 21.99 29.16 10.25
N HIS A 291 22.97 28.49 10.86
CA HIS A 291 23.74 28.97 11.99
C HIS A 291 25.22 28.89 11.60
N SER A 292 25.56 29.55 10.50
CA SER A 292 26.89 30.13 10.36
C SER A 292 26.94 31.35 11.30
N LEU A 293 27.85 31.22 12.27
CA LEU A 293 28.31 32.19 13.29
C LEU A 293 28.18 33.67 12.91
#